data_AF-A0A9E7ZKY0-F1
#
_entry.id   AF-A0A9E7ZKY0-F1
#
_cell.length_a   1.000
_cell.length_b   1.000
_cell.length_c   1.000
_cell.angle_alpha   90.00
_cell.angle_beta   90.00
_cell.angle_gamma   90.00
#
_symmetry.space_group_name_H-M   'P 1'
#
loop_
_entity.id
_entity.type
_entity.pdbx_description
1 polymer ?
#
loop_
_entity_poly.entity_id
_entity_poly.type
_entity_poly.pdbx_seq_one_letter_code
_entity_poly.pdbx_strand_id
1 'polypeptide(L)' 'MSSRAKQGRSASNFDECSIHLLSAFFCLSGTTAEDDQLRKSIETVLTALSKVQHAESDTNVIQFRRRRPLSG' A
#
# COMPACT_ATOMS: atom_id res chain seq x y z
N MET A 1 -5.69 33.49 18.85
CA MET A 1 -5.21 32.14 19.22
C MET A 1 -6.15 31.08 18.64
N SER A 2 -5.59 29.93 18.27
CA SER A 2 -6.25 28.71 17.78
C SER A 2 -6.51 28.60 16.27
N SER A 3 -5.43 28.50 15.48
CA SER A 3 -5.47 27.78 14.21
C SER A 3 -5.48 26.28 14.50
N ARG A 4 -6.69 25.70 14.46
CA ARG A 4 -6.91 24.26 14.47
C ARG A 4 -6.14 23.66 13.30
N ALA A 5 -5.03 23.00 13.58
CA ALA A 5 -4.25 22.27 12.59
C ALA A 5 -5.15 21.18 11.98
N LYS A 6 -5.72 21.45 10.79
CA LYS A 6 -6.23 20.41 9.92
C LYS A 6 -5.02 19.59 9.50
N GLN A 7 -4.79 18.49 10.21
CA GLN A 7 -3.92 17.41 9.76
C GLN A 7 -4.38 17.03 8.35
N GLY A 8 -3.66 17.53 7.35
CA GLY A 8 -3.77 17.05 5.99
C GLY A 8 -3.32 15.60 6.02
N ARG A 9 -4.29 14.68 6.04
CA ARG A 9 -4.07 13.30 5.61
C ARG A 9 -3.44 13.43 4.23
N SER A 10 -2.14 13.15 4.12
CA SER A 10 -1.50 13.02 2.81
C SER A 10 -2.32 11.96 2.08
N ALA A 11 -3.01 12.37 1.01
CA ALA A 11 -3.75 11.41 0.18
C ALA A 11 -2.69 10.48 -0.40
N SER A 12 -2.72 9.22 0.03
CA SER A 12 -1.80 8.21 -0.45
C SER A 12 -2.08 8.00 -1.93
N ASN A 13 -1.09 8.23 -2.80
CA ASN A 13 -1.19 7.97 -4.25
C ASN A 13 -0.93 6.48 -4.57
N PHE A 14 -1.19 5.59 -3.61
CA PHE A 14 -0.86 4.17 -3.70
C PHE A 14 -1.51 3.51 -4.92
N ASP A 15 -2.80 3.78 -5.16
CA ASP A 15 -3.54 3.18 -6.27
C ASP A 15 -2.99 3.65 -7.62
N GLU A 16 -2.71 4.95 -7.76
CA GLU A 16 -2.14 5.54 -8.98
C GLU A 16 -0.74 4.98 -9.26
N CYS A 17 0.14 4.92 -8.26
CA CYS A 17 1.46 4.31 -8.40
C CYS A 17 1.39 2.83 -8.77
N SER A 18 0.48 2.07 -8.15
CA SER A 18 0.30 0.64 -8.44
C SER A 18 -0.17 0.42 -9.88
N ILE A 19 -1.11 1.23 -10.36
CA ILE A 19 -1.60 1.18 -11.74
C ILE A 19 -0.48 1.50 -12.74
N HIS A 20 0.32 2.54 -12.49
CA HIS A 20 1.43 2.88 -13.38
C HIS A 20 2.51 1.80 -13.43
N LEU A 21 2.86 1.20 -12.28
CA LEU A 21 3.83 0.10 -12.23
C LEU A 21 3.31 -1.15 -12.95
N LEU A 22 2.05 -1.52 -12.76
CA LEU A 22 1.43 -2.62 -13.50
C LEU A 22 1.38 -2.34 -14.99
N SER A 23 1.02 -1.12 -15.39
CA SER A 23 1.01 -0.71 -16.80
C SER A 23 2.40 -0.82 -17.40
N ALA A 24 3.43 -0.32 -16.72
CA ALA A 24 4.82 -0.43 -17.15
C ALA A 24 5.26 -1.90 -17.27
N PHE A 25 4.89 -2.76 -16.32
CA PHE A 25 5.19 -4.18 -16.36
C PHE A 25 4.64 -4.88 -17.61
N PHE A 26 3.38 -4.57 -17.99
CA PHE A 26 2.75 -5.15 -19.17
C PHE A 26 3.25 -4.57 -20.50
N CYS A 27 3.85 -3.39 -20.49
CA CYS A 27 4.48 -2.81 -21.69
C CYS A 27 5.83 -3.47 -22.03
N LEU A 28 6.46 -4.18 -21.09
CA LEU A 28 7.76 -4.81 -21.32
C LEU A 28 7.59 -6.12 -22.09
N SER A 29 8.29 -6.22 -23.22
CA SER A 29 8.19 -7.35 -24.15
C SER A 29 8.99 -8.58 -23.68
N GLY A 30 9.96 -8.38 -22.79
CA GLY A 30 10.86 -9.44 -22.31
C GLY A 30 11.81 -9.95 -23.40
N THR A 31 12.06 -9.14 -24.44
CA THR A 31 12.89 -9.54 -25.59
C THR A 31 14.36 -9.18 -25.40
N THR A 32 14.67 -8.25 -24.49
CA THR A 32 16.03 -7.79 -24.19
C THR A 32 16.39 -8.09 -22.74
N ALA A 33 17.69 -8.14 -22.45
CA ALA A 33 18.17 -8.32 -21.07
C ALA A 33 17.76 -7.15 -20.17
N GLU A 34 17.68 -5.95 -20.74
CA GLU A 34 17.23 -4.73 -20.10
C GLU A 34 15.73 -4.78 -19.77
N ASP A 35 14.89 -5.29 -20.67
CA ASP A 35 13.47 -5.52 -20.41
C ASP A 35 13.28 -6.49 -19.24
N ASP A 36 14.04 -7.59 -19.22
CA ASP A 36 14.00 -8.58 -18.15
C ASP A 36 14.45 -8.02 -16.80
N GLN A 37 15.51 -7.20 -16.80
CA GLN A 37 15.98 -6.53 -15.60
C GLN A 37 14.95 -5.52 -15.08
N LEU A 38 14.34 -4.73 -15.96
CA LEU A 38 13.34 -3.75 -15.61
C LEU A 38 12.07 -4.42 -15.08
N ARG A 39 11.63 -5.51 -15.71
CA ARG A 39 10.48 -6.32 -15.29
C ARG A 39 10.66 -6.88 -13.88
N LYS A 40 11.82 -7.45 -13.59
CA LYS A 40 12.18 -7.92 -12.23
C LYS A 40 12.20 -6.79 -11.20
N SER A 41 12.67 -5.61 -11.60
CA SER A 41 12.71 -4.44 -10.72
C SER A 41 11.30 -3.98 -10.36
N ILE A 42 10.40 -3.90 -11.35
CA ILE A 42 8.99 -3.54 -11.14
C ILE A 42 8.28 -4.57 -10.26
N GLU A 43 8.49 -5.87 -10.52
CA GLU A 43 7.93 -6.95 -9.69
C GLU A 43 8.36 -6.86 -8.22
N THR A 44 9.64 -6.54 -7.99
CA THR A 44 10.19 -6.35 -6.65
C THR A 44 9.50 -5.19 -5.93
N VAL A 45 9.30 -4.07 -6.62
CA VAL A 45 8.62 -2.88 -6.06
C VAL A 45 7.15 -3.17 -5.76
N LEU A 46 6.41 -3.82 -6.66
CA LEU A 46 5.02 -4.22 -6.44
C LEU A 46 4.86 -5.15 -5.23
N THR A 47 5.79 -6.10 -5.07
CA THR A 47 5.81 -7.02 -3.92
C THR A 47 6.06 -6.26 -2.61
N ALA A 48 6.97 -5.28 -2.61
CA ALA A 48 7.23 -4.46 -1.44
C ALA A 48 6.02 -3.57 -1.08
N LEU A 49 5.39 -2.95 -2.07
CA LEU A 49 4.18 -2.14 -1.90
C LEU A 49 3.03 -2.94 -1.27
N SER A 50 2.79 -4.17 -1.76
CA SER A 50 1.78 -5.06 -1.18
C SER A 50 2.05 -5.38 0.30
N LYS A 51 3.31 -5.64 0.67
CA LYS A 51 3.68 -5.90 2.07
C LYS A 51 3.42 -4.69 2.97
N VAL A 52 3.72 -3.48 2.50
CA VAL A 52 3.45 -2.24 3.25
C VAL A 52 1.95 -2.02 3.43
N GLN A 53 1.15 -2.23 2.38
CA GLN A 53 -0.30 -2.10 2.44
C GLN A 53 -0.94 -3.08 3.45
N HIS A 54 -0.45 -4.33 3.48
CA HIS A 54 -0.91 -5.31 4.48
C HIS A 54 -0.53 -4.91 5.90
N ALA A 55 0.69 -4.40 6.12
CA ALA A 55 1.11 -3.91 7.44
C ALA A 55 0.26 -2.73 7.93
N GLU A 56 -0.08 -1.78 7.06
CA GLU A 56 -0.99 -0.67 7.39
C GLU A 56 -2.42 -1.15 7.69
N SER A 57 -2.89 -2.19 6.98
CA SER A 57 -4.22 -2.76 7.20
C SER A 57 -4.35 -3.44 8.56
N ASP A 58 -3.33 -4.16 9.01
CA ASP A 58 -3.30 -4.82 10.32
C ASP A 58 -3.27 -3.81 11.48
N THR A 59 -2.63 -2.66 11.31
CA THR A 59 -2.63 -1.59 12.33
C THR A 59 -3.98 -0.90 12.51
N ASN A 60 -4.90 -1.02 11.54
CA ASN A 60 -6.24 -0.41 11.60
C ASN A 60 -7.31 -1.35 12.19
N VAL A 61 -6.93 -2.53 12.69
CA VAL A 61 -7.87 -3.45 13.35
C VAL A 61 -8.23 -2.91 14.74
N ILE A 62 -9.41 -2.28 14.85
CA ILE A 62 -10.00 -1.94 16.14
C ILE A 62 -10.43 -3.23 16.84
N GLN A 63 -9.64 -3.69 17.82
CA GLN A 63 -10.03 -4.82 18.66
C GLN A 63 -11.21 -4.42 19.58
N PHE A 64 -12.42 -4.83 19.19
CA PHE A 64 -13.58 -4.77 20.08
C PHE A 64 -13.42 -5.82 21.19
N ARG A 65 -12.89 -5.41 22.35
CA ARG A 65 -12.92 -6.23 23.56
C ARG A 65 -14.39 -6.45 23.95
N ARG A 66 -14.86 -7.70 23.86
CA ARG A 66 -16.15 -8.10 24.45
C ARG A 66 -16.09 -7.83 25.96
N ARG A 67 -16.84 -6.82 26.43
CA ARG A 67 -17.05 -6.61 27.87
C ARG A 67 -17.76 -7.85 28.40
N ARG A 68 -17.19 -8.51 29.42
CA ARG A 68 -17.90 -9.59 30.13
C ARG A 68 -19.19 -9.00 30.70
N PRO A 69 -20.32 -9.71 30.63
CA PRO A 69 -21.52 -9.29 31.34
C PRO A 69 -21.19 -9.24 32.83
N LEU A 70 -21.49 -8.11 33.47
CA LEU A 70 -21.49 -8.01 34.92
C LEU A 70 -22.63 -8.89 35.42
N SER A 71 -22.29 -10.08 35.93
CA SER A 71 -23.21 -10.88 36.70
C SER A 71 -23.46 -10.16 38.03
N GLY A 72 -24.64 -9.57 38.17
CA GLY A 72 -25.18 -8.99 39.39
C GLY A 72 -26.61 -9.45 39.56
#